data_AF-K1SYX4-F1
#
_entry.id   AF-K1SYX4-F1
#
_cell.length_a   1.000
_cell.length_b   1.000
_cell.length_c   1.000
_cell.angle_alpha   90.00
_cell.angle_beta   90.00
_cell.angle_gamma   90.00
#
_symmetry.space_group_name_H-M   'P 1'
#
loop_
_entity.id
_entity.type
_entity.pdbx_description
1 polymer ?
#
loop_
_entity_poly.entity_id
_entity_poly.type
_entity_poly.pdbx_seq_one_letter_code
_entity_poly.pdbx_strand_id
1 'polypeptide(L)'
;NVSANNANLKDMSYSLWTVNAYANTIYDKLKGASASASVKSACMGECLTWKAMAYFYLVRTFGAVPIIHNNTDIIGAGTYNDQYKANIEDVYDYIIMTLKKAIELLPEKDPTGLGRIDKYSAEGLLAKVYLTKSGFDPATTTYEQGSVAYIKTTNHQRNQEDLDNAAKYAKDVIDNSGRSLEPAANFPAMFYSAYKGPESLIAWHWRATRDPWTSQNSLQSDLAISGFDETGNNWGGWAGPSVDLIEAFGDNPTSQTRN
;
A
#
# COMPACT_ATOMS: atom_id res chain seq x y z
N ASN A 1 -9.96 -12.02 18.37
CA ASN A 1 -11.36 -11.63 18.09
C ASN A 1 -11.42 -10.16 17.72
N VAL A 2 -11.50 -9.87 16.42
CA VAL A 2 -11.77 -8.51 15.94
C VAL A 2 -13.28 -8.40 15.74
N SER A 3 -13.95 -7.44 16.38
CA SER A 3 -15.40 -7.25 16.22
C SER A 3 -15.70 -6.23 15.13
N ALA A 4 -16.94 -6.19 14.65
CA ALA A 4 -17.41 -5.20 13.67
C ALA A 4 -17.32 -3.74 14.18
N ASN A 5 -17.16 -3.53 15.50
CA ASN A 5 -17.03 -2.21 16.14
C ASN A 5 -15.56 -1.86 16.47
N ASN A 6 -14.59 -2.54 15.87
CA ASN A 6 -13.18 -2.22 16.08
C ASN A 6 -12.87 -0.82 15.52
N ALA A 7 -12.51 0.12 16.40
CA ALA A 7 -12.22 1.51 16.03
C ALA A 7 -11.07 1.62 15.01
N ASN A 8 -10.01 0.84 15.19
CA ASN A 8 -8.84 0.87 14.29
C ASN A 8 -9.21 0.40 12.87
N LEU A 9 -10.08 -0.61 12.72
CA LEU A 9 -10.57 -1.02 11.40
C LEU A 9 -11.42 0.06 10.73
N LYS A 10 -12.24 0.77 11.52
CA LYS A 10 -13.04 1.90 11.03
C LYS A 10 -12.15 3.04 10.56
N ASP A 11 -11.15 3.41 11.34
CA ASP A 11 -10.21 4.49 11.02
C ASP A 11 -9.32 4.15 9.81
N MET A 12 -8.89 2.88 9.69
CA MET A 12 -8.21 2.38 8.50
C MET A 12 -9.09 2.51 7.26
N SER A 13 -10.35 2.08 7.33
CA SER A 13 -11.31 2.21 6.23
C SER A 13 -11.46 3.67 5.80
N TYR A 14 -11.70 4.58 6.75
CA TYR A 14 -11.83 6.01 6.47
C TYR A 14 -10.57 6.61 5.84
N SER A 15 -9.40 6.23 6.32
CA SER A 15 -8.13 6.70 5.76
C SER A 15 -7.95 6.28 4.31
N LEU A 16 -8.23 5.00 4.00
CA LEU A 16 -8.11 4.46 2.63
C LEU A 16 -9.13 5.09 1.67
N TRP A 17 -10.38 5.28 2.11
CA TRP A 17 -11.40 5.96 1.30
C TRP A 17 -11.07 7.44 1.07
N THR A 18 -10.43 8.10 2.05
CA THR A 18 -9.95 9.47 1.91
C THR A 18 -8.86 9.57 0.85
N VAL A 19 -7.90 8.64 0.81
CA VAL A 19 -6.89 8.56 -0.26
C VAL A 19 -7.55 8.42 -1.63
N ASN A 20 -8.54 7.53 -1.77
CA ASN A 20 -9.29 7.36 -3.02
C ASN A 20 -10.02 8.65 -3.43
N ALA A 21 -10.67 9.34 -2.50
CA ALA A 21 -11.38 10.59 -2.77
C ALA A 21 -10.42 11.71 -3.21
N TYR A 22 -9.26 11.85 -2.57
CA TYR A 22 -8.24 12.81 -2.98
C TYR A 22 -7.65 12.48 -4.35
N ALA A 23 -7.31 11.21 -4.59
CA ALA A 23 -6.80 10.78 -5.89
C ALA A 23 -7.78 11.11 -7.04
N ASN A 24 -9.07 10.82 -6.85
CA ASN A 24 -10.11 11.15 -7.83
C ASN A 24 -10.22 12.66 -8.05
N THR A 25 -10.33 13.42 -6.96
CA THR A 25 -10.52 14.87 -7.03
C THR A 25 -9.33 15.55 -7.69
N ILE A 26 -8.10 15.20 -7.30
CA ILE A 26 -6.88 15.81 -7.86
C ILE A 26 -6.72 15.42 -9.33
N TYR A 27 -6.95 14.14 -9.68
CA TYR A 27 -6.91 13.68 -11.07
C TYR A 27 -7.84 14.48 -11.98
N ASP A 28 -9.07 14.74 -11.52
CA ASP A 28 -10.04 15.54 -12.28
C ASP A 28 -9.64 17.01 -12.38
N LYS A 29 -9.16 17.61 -11.28
CA LYS A 29 -8.69 19.01 -11.29
C LYS A 29 -7.49 19.21 -12.22
N LEU A 30 -6.59 18.22 -12.31
CA LEU A 30 -5.42 18.27 -13.20
C LEU A 30 -5.82 18.39 -14.68
N LYS A 31 -6.98 17.89 -15.10
CA LYS A 31 -7.46 18.03 -16.50
C LYS A 31 -7.56 19.49 -16.94
N GLY A 32 -7.99 20.38 -16.04
CA GLY A 32 -8.12 21.82 -16.27
C GLY A 32 -6.98 22.68 -15.73
N ALA A 33 -5.93 22.09 -15.15
CA ALA A 33 -4.86 22.84 -14.50
C ALA A 33 -3.93 23.53 -15.50
N SER A 34 -3.45 24.73 -15.12
CA SER A 34 -2.41 25.48 -15.85
C SER A 34 -1.02 24.95 -15.47
N ALA A 35 -0.56 23.92 -16.19
CA ALA A 35 0.75 23.31 -16.07
C ALA A 35 1.14 22.60 -17.39
N SER A 36 2.41 22.21 -17.55
CA SER A 36 2.84 21.46 -18.72
C SER A 36 2.14 20.10 -18.83
N ALA A 37 2.00 19.59 -20.05
CA ALA A 37 1.38 18.28 -20.28
C ALA A 37 2.12 17.16 -19.55
N SER A 38 3.45 17.19 -19.50
CA SER A 38 4.26 16.19 -18.81
C SER A 38 4.03 16.20 -17.31
N VAL A 39 3.97 17.38 -16.67
CA VAL A 39 3.70 17.49 -15.23
C VAL A 39 2.29 17.01 -14.90
N LYS A 40 1.29 17.38 -15.71
CA LYS A 40 -0.08 16.89 -15.53
C LYS A 40 -0.15 15.37 -15.65
N SER A 41 0.46 14.80 -16.68
CA SER A 41 0.53 13.35 -16.89
C SER A 41 1.16 12.64 -15.70
N ALA A 42 2.34 13.08 -15.25
CA ALA A 42 3.02 12.50 -14.09
C ALA A 42 2.14 12.54 -12.84
N CYS A 43 1.60 13.71 -12.47
CA CYS A 43 0.73 13.85 -11.30
C CYS A 43 -0.55 13.00 -11.40
N MET A 44 -1.11 12.85 -12.60
CA MET A 44 -2.27 11.98 -12.83
C MET A 44 -1.90 10.50 -12.62
N GLY A 45 -0.73 10.07 -13.11
CA GLY A 45 -0.21 8.73 -12.87
C GLY A 45 0.07 8.45 -11.38
N GLU A 46 0.59 9.43 -10.64
CA GLU A 46 0.76 9.34 -9.19
C GLU A 46 -0.58 9.16 -8.47
N CYS A 47 -1.61 9.94 -8.85
CA CYS A 47 -2.96 9.80 -8.28
C CYS A 47 -3.52 8.39 -8.49
N LEU A 48 -3.40 7.84 -9.71
CA LEU A 48 -3.86 6.50 -10.02
C LEU A 48 -3.10 5.42 -9.23
N THR A 49 -1.78 5.59 -9.04
CA THR A 49 -0.98 4.64 -8.24
C THR A 49 -1.43 4.63 -6.78
N TRP A 50 -1.65 5.80 -6.17
CA TRP A 50 -2.17 5.88 -4.80
C TRP A 50 -3.59 5.33 -4.66
N LYS A 51 -4.46 5.58 -5.65
CA LYS A 51 -5.80 5.00 -5.71
C LYS A 51 -5.73 3.47 -5.72
N ALA A 52 -4.92 2.91 -6.61
CA ALA A 52 -4.71 1.47 -6.69
C ALA A 52 -4.14 0.88 -5.39
N MET A 53 -3.16 1.55 -4.76
CA MET A 53 -2.63 1.12 -3.46
C MET A 53 -3.73 1.09 -2.39
N ALA A 54 -4.57 2.13 -2.33
CA ALA A 54 -5.67 2.18 -1.37
C ALA A 54 -6.67 1.04 -1.57
N TYR A 55 -7.11 0.79 -2.81
CA TYR A 55 -7.95 -0.38 -3.13
C TYR A 55 -7.28 -1.71 -2.80
N PHE A 56 -5.98 -1.83 -3.04
CA PHE A 56 -5.23 -3.04 -2.73
C PHE A 56 -5.18 -3.33 -1.22
N TYR A 57 -5.12 -2.30 -0.37
CA TYR A 57 -5.33 -2.48 1.07
C TYR A 57 -6.79 -2.82 1.40
N LEU A 58 -7.75 -2.10 0.82
CA LEU A 58 -9.19 -2.31 1.07
C LEU A 58 -9.60 -3.76 0.78
N VAL A 59 -9.24 -4.31 -0.38
CA VAL A 59 -9.65 -5.66 -0.78
C VAL A 59 -9.01 -6.75 0.08
N ARG A 60 -7.75 -6.58 0.48
CA ARG A 60 -7.05 -7.56 1.34
C ARG A 60 -7.53 -7.53 2.79
N THR A 61 -8.09 -6.42 3.24
CA THR A 61 -8.58 -6.28 4.62
C THR A 61 -10.08 -6.56 4.74
N PHE A 62 -10.89 -6.07 3.80
CA PHE A 62 -12.35 -6.09 3.90
C PHE A 62 -13.02 -7.01 2.86
N GLY A 63 -12.26 -7.59 1.94
CA GLY A 63 -12.78 -8.35 0.83
C GLY A 63 -13.53 -7.46 -0.16
N ALA A 64 -14.77 -7.83 -0.47
CA ALA A 64 -15.63 -7.09 -1.38
C ALA A 64 -15.91 -5.65 -0.88
N VAL A 65 -15.64 -4.66 -1.73
CA VAL A 65 -15.82 -3.23 -1.47
C VAL A 65 -16.40 -2.53 -2.72
N PRO A 66 -17.07 -1.37 -2.60
CA PRO A 66 -17.56 -0.63 -3.77
C PRO A 66 -16.42 -0.16 -4.68
N ILE A 67 -16.69 0.01 -5.98
CA ILE A 67 -15.75 0.64 -6.90
C ILE A 67 -16.20 2.08 -7.17
N ILE A 68 -15.44 3.03 -6.66
CA ILE A 68 -15.67 4.46 -6.81
C ILE A 68 -14.79 5.02 -7.93
N HIS A 69 -15.40 5.28 -9.08
CA HIS A 69 -14.74 5.87 -10.24
C HIS A 69 -14.50 7.36 -10.08
N ASN A 70 -15.53 8.12 -9.68
CA ASN A 70 -15.50 9.55 -9.50
C ASN A 70 -16.41 9.99 -8.33
N ASN A 71 -15.83 10.59 -7.29
CA ASN A 71 -16.60 11.09 -6.15
C ASN A 71 -17.49 12.28 -6.50
N THR A 72 -17.05 13.18 -7.39
CA THR A 72 -17.81 14.38 -7.75
C THR A 72 -19.08 14.01 -8.51
N ASP A 73 -19.00 13.07 -9.46
CA ASP A 73 -20.16 12.63 -10.23
C ASP A 73 -21.21 11.94 -9.33
N ILE A 74 -20.76 11.04 -8.44
CA ILE A 74 -21.64 10.34 -7.50
C ILE A 74 -22.34 11.32 -6.54
N ILE A 75 -21.60 12.29 -5.99
CA ILE A 75 -22.17 13.32 -5.11
C ILE A 75 -23.15 14.21 -5.89
N GLY A 76 -22.77 14.66 -7.08
CA GLY A 76 -23.61 15.51 -7.93
C GLY A 76 -24.91 14.83 -8.38
N ALA A 77 -24.87 13.51 -8.60
CA ALA A 77 -26.03 12.69 -8.92
C ALA A 77 -26.89 12.33 -7.69
N GLY A 78 -26.40 12.55 -6.47
CA GLY A 78 -27.10 12.17 -5.24
C GLY A 78 -27.12 10.66 -4.95
N THR A 79 -26.29 9.87 -5.64
CA THR A 79 -26.27 8.39 -5.56
C THR A 79 -25.21 7.85 -4.59
N TYR A 80 -24.71 8.69 -3.69
CA TYR A 80 -23.64 8.33 -2.74
C TYR A 80 -24.04 7.26 -1.72
N ASN A 81 -25.33 7.08 -1.47
CA ASN A 81 -25.84 5.99 -0.63
C ASN A 81 -26.09 4.69 -1.42
N ASP A 82 -26.04 4.73 -2.76
CA ASP A 82 -26.36 3.60 -3.65
C ASP A 82 -25.08 2.92 -4.17
N GLN A 83 -24.04 2.88 -3.34
CA GLN A 83 -22.75 2.28 -3.68
C GLN A 83 -22.63 0.88 -3.09
N TYR A 84 -22.84 -0.13 -3.94
CA TYR A 84 -22.81 -1.52 -3.54
C TYR A 84 -21.41 -2.12 -3.66
N LYS A 85 -21.14 -3.17 -2.88
CA LYS A 85 -19.87 -3.92 -2.98
C LYS A 85 -19.76 -4.57 -4.35
N ALA A 86 -18.63 -4.37 -5.03
CA ALA A 86 -18.27 -5.15 -6.20
C ALA A 86 -17.67 -6.49 -5.77
N ASN A 87 -17.64 -7.47 -6.67
CA ASN A 87 -16.97 -8.72 -6.38
C ASN A 87 -15.47 -8.49 -6.20
N ILE A 88 -14.79 -9.40 -5.49
CA ILE A 88 -13.35 -9.25 -5.24
C ILE A 88 -12.55 -9.25 -6.55
N GLU A 89 -12.93 -10.12 -7.50
CA GLU A 89 -12.30 -10.16 -8.83
C GLU A 89 -12.38 -8.80 -9.54
N ASP A 90 -13.55 -8.15 -9.52
CA ASP A 90 -13.74 -6.84 -10.14
C ASP A 90 -12.87 -5.76 -9.48
N VAL A 91 -12.70 -5.82 -8.16
CA VAL A 91 -11.82 -4.91 -7.44
C VAL A 91 -10.36 -5.11 -7.85
N TYR A 92 -9.91 -6.36 -8.01
CA TYR A 92 -8.56 -6.65 -8.51
C TYR A 92 -8.36 -6.20 -9.95
N ASP A 93 -9.32 -6.47 -10.84
CA ASP A 93 -9.27 -6.02 -12.24
C ASP A 93 -9.24 -4.50 -12.33
N TYR A 94 -10.00 -3.82 -11.46
CA TYR A 94 -9.97 -2.37 -11.35
C TYR A 94 -8.61 -1.83 -10.88
N ILE A 95 -7.98 -2.47 -9.88
CA ILE A 95 -6.62 -2.12 -9.41
C ILE A 95 -5.62 -2.28 -10.56
N ILE A 96 -5.68 -3.40 -11.28
CA ILE A 96 -4.78 -3.71 -12.41
C ILE A 96 -4.94 -2.69 -13.54
N MET A 97 -6.18 -2.42 -13.95
CA MET A 97 -6.48 -1.41 -14.98
C MET A 97 -5.97 -0.03 -14.55
N THR A 98 -6.20 0.34 -13.29
CA THR A 98 -5.76 1.63 -12.73
C THR A 98 -4.23 1.76 -12.75
N LEU A 99 -3.49 0.71 -12.37
CA LEU A 99 -2.03 0.71 -12.39
C LEU A 99 -1.46 0.69 -13.80
N LYS A 100 -2.05 -0.09 -14.73
CA LYS A 100 -1.67 -0.04 -16.14
C LYS A 100 -1.81 1.38 -16.69
N LYS A 101 -2.91 2.07 -16.36
CA LYS A 101 -3.08 3.46 -16.79
C LYS A 101 -2.09 4.41 -16.10
N ALA A 102 -1.75 4.18 -14.84
CA ALA A 102 -0.73 4.95 -14.14
C ALA A 102 0.63 4.84 -14.84
N ILE A 103 1.03 3.61 -15.19
CA ILE A 103 2.30 3.30 -15.87
C ILE A 103 2.43 4.04 -17.21
N GLU A 104 1.33 4.15 -17.98
CA GLU A 104 1.32 4.91 -19.24
C GLU A 104 1.58 6.41 -19.05
N LEU A 105 1.22 6.96 -17.89
CA LEU A 105 1.25 8.40 -17.62
C LEU A 105 2.51 8.85 -16.87
N LEU A 106 3.15 7.93 -16.14
CA LEU A 106 4.30 8.20 -15.28
C LEU A 106 5.60 8.30 -16.11
N PRO A 107 6.53 9.19 -15.73
CA PRO A 107 7.87 9.19 -16.30
C PRO A 107 8.62 7.93 -15.87
N GLU A 108 9.57 7.46 -16.69
CA GLU A 108 10.40 6.29 -16.34
C GLU A 108 11.17 6.48 -15.04
N LYS A 109 11.62 7.70 -14.75
CA LYS A 109 12.32 8.05 -13.51
C LYS A 109 11.73 9.31 -12.92
N ASP A 110 11.74 9.42 -11.59
CA ASP A 110 11.37 10.64 -10.88
C ASP A 110 12.27 11.80 -11.35
N PRO A 111 11.75 12.80 -12.10
CA PRO A 111 12.57 13.88 -12.63
C PRO A 111 13.04 14.85 -11.53
N THR A 112 12.48 14.76 -10.32
CA THR A 112 12.81 15.64 -9.20
C THR A 112 13.90 15.07 -8.29
N GLY A 113 14.10 13.74 -8.32
CA GLY A 113 14.97 13.04 -7.36
C GLY A 113 14.50 13.15 -5.90
N LEU A 114 13.25 13.57 -5.66
CA LEU A 114 12.71 13.78 -4.32
C LEU A 114 11.99 12.53 -3.77
N GLY A 115 11.85 11.49 -4.59
CA GLY A 115 11.15 10.24 -4.29
C GLY A 115 9.68 10.28 -4.67
N ARG A 116 9.35 10.96 -5.77
CA ARG A 116 8.01 10.83 -6.37
C ARG A 116 7.85 9.45 -6.98
N ILE A 117 6.59 9.02 -7.13
CA ILE A 117 6.28 7.75 -7.81
C ILE A 117 6.69 7.90 -9.28
N ASP A 118 7.50 6.97 -9.76
CA ASP A 118 7.84 6.81 -11.18
C ASP A 118 7.18 5.55 -11.76
N LYS A 119 7.38 5.33 -13.06
CA LYS A 119 6.85 4.17 -13.80
C LYS A 119 7.15 2.86 -13.07
N TYR A 120 8.40 2.66 -12.65
CA TYR A 120 8.85 1.40 -12.05
C TYR A 120 8.33 1.23 -10.62
N SER A 121 8.11 2.32 -9.87
CA SER A 121 7.38 2.29 -8.61
C SER A 121 5.96 1.70 -8.79
N ALA A 122 5.23 2.14 -9.83
CA ALA A 122 3.91 1.62 -10.13
C ALA A 122 3.93 0.17 -10.64
N GLU A 123 4.93 -0.21 -11.44
CA GLU A 123 5.13 -1.60 -11.88
C GLU A 123 5.45 -2.55 -10.73
N GLY A 124 6.28 -2.12 -9.77
CA GLY A 124 6.56 -2.92 -8.57
C GLY A 124 5.30 -3.18 -7.74
N LEU A 125 4.43 -2.17 -7.62
CA LEU A 125 3.11 -2.36 -6.99
C LEU A 125 2.22 -3.30 -7.82
N LEU A 126 2.20 -3.16 -9.15
CA LEU A 126 1.42 -4.02 -10.03
C LEU A 126 1.88 -5.48 -9.97
N ALA A 127 3.19 -5.74 -9.92
CA ALA A 127 3.74 -7.07 -9.74
C ALA A 127 3.25 -7.70 -8.42
N LYS A 128 3.24 -6.92 -7.33
CA LYS A 128 2.72 -7.36 -6.03
C LYS A 128 1.23 -7.64 -6.06
N VAL A 129 0.45 -6.85 -6.80
CA VAL A 129 -0.99 -7.06 -7.01
C VAL A 129 -1.23 -8.38 -7.74
N TYR A 130 -0.55 -8.63 -8.87
CA TYR A 130 -0.68 -9.89 -9.60
C TYR A 130 -0.24 -11.09 -8.76
N LEU A 131 0.88 -10.98 -8.02
CA LEU A 131 1.33 -12.05 -7.14
C LEU A 131 0.26 -12.37 -6.08
N THR A 132 -0.42 -11.36 -5.55
CA THR A 132 -1.49 -11.57 -4.57
C THR A 132 -2.73 -12.16 -5.23
N LYS A 133 -3.18 -11.59 -6.36
CA LYS A 133 -4.34 -12.04 -7.13
C LYS A 133 -4.19 -13.50 -7.58
N SER A 134 -2.97 -13.94 -7.90
CA SER A 134 -2.74 -15.33 -8.29
C SER A 134 -3.16 -16.34 -7.23
N GLY A 135 -3.21 -15.98 -5.95
CA GLY A 135 -3.70 -16.84 -4.85
C GLY A 135 -5.19 -16.72 -4.55
N PHE A 136 -5.91 -15.88 -5.29
CA PHE A 136 -7.35 -15.72 -5.17
C PHE A 136 -8.04 -16.49 -6.31
N ASP A 137 -8.96 -17.37 -5.92
CA ASP A 137 -9.82 -18.09 -6.86
C ASP A 137 -11.27 -18.03 -6.34
N PRO A 138 -12.20 -17.36 -7.06
CA PRO A 138 -13.58 -17.22 -6.62
C PRO A 138 -14.31 -18.56 -6.49
N ALA A 139 -13.88 -19.62 -7.21
CA ALA A 139 -14.50 -20.94 -7.11
C ALA A 139 -14.13 -21.69 -5.82
N THR A 140 -12.96 -21.39 -5.25
CA THR A 140 -12.44 -22.07 -4.05
C THR A 140 -12.36 -21.14 -2.84
N THR A 141 -12.75 -19.87 -3.00
CA THR A 141 -12.82 -18.88 -1.93
C THR A 141 -14.22 -18.85 -1.31
N THR A 142 -14.33 -19.29 -0.06
CA THR A 142 -15.59 -19.27 0.69
C THR A 142 -15.61 -18.13 1.71
N TYR A 143 -16.78 -17.50 1.86
CA TYR A 143 -17.08 -16.55 2.94
C TYR A 143 -18.16 -17.15 3.82
N GLU A 144 -17.91 -17.26 5.13
CA GLU A 144 -18.99 -17.50 6.09
C GLU A 144 -19.67 -16.16 6.40
N GLN A 145 -20.84 -15.94 5.79
CA GLN A 145 -21.66 -14.75 6.01
C GLN A 145 -21.96 -14.58 7.52
N GLY A 146 -21.60 -13.43 8.10
CA GLY A 146 -21.84 -13.12 9.53
C GLY A 146 -20.74 -13.57 10.48
N SER A 147 -19.69 -14.24 10.00
CA SER A 147 -18.47 -14.49 10.76
C SER A 147 -17.41 -13.46 10.36
N VAL A 148 -16.57 -13.06 11.32
CA VAL A 148 -15.27 -12.41 11.02
C VAL A 148 -14.24 -13.41 10.49
N ALA A 149 -14.69 -14.58 10.00
CA ALA A 149 -13.81 -15.58 9.43
C ALA A 149 -13.26 -15.03 8.12
N TYR A 150 -11.97 -14.78 8.17
CA TYR A 150 -11.04 -14.62 7.06
C TYR A 150 -11.49 -15.33 5.78
N ILE A 151 -11.19 -14.70 4.64
CA ILE A 151 -11.24 -15.31 3.31
C ILE A 151 -10.52 -16.66 3.39
N LYS A 152 -11.26 -17.76 3.21
CA LYS A 152 -10.70 -19.11 3.26
C LYS A 152 -10.64 -19.66 1.84
N THR A 153 -9.41 -19.86 1.35
CA THR A 153 -9.17 -20.57 0.10
C THR A 153 -9.10 -22.06 0.42
N THR A 154 -10.00 -22.84 -0.16
CA THR A 154 -10.10 -24.29 0.08
C THR A 154 -9.08 -25.09 -0.76
N ASN A 155 -8.46 -24.46 -1.76
CA ASN A 155 -7.41 -25.02 -2.58
C ASN A 155 -6.33 -23.97 -2.87
N HIS A 156 -5.07 -24.22 -2.51
CA HIS A 156 -3.96 -23.26 -2.68
C HIS A 156 -3.39 -23.25 -4.11
N GLN A 157 -4.26 -23.32 -5.13
CA GLN A 157 -3.82 -23.22 -6.53
C GLN A 157 -3.49 -21.78 -6.87
N ARG A 158 -2.45 -21.61 -7.69
CA ARG A 158 -2.04 -20.29 -8.16
C ARG A 158 -2.42 -20.13 -9.64
N ASN A 159 -3.02 -19.01 -9.99
CA ASN A 159 -3.25 -18.68 -11.38
C ASN A 159 -1.89 -18.40 -12.07
N GLN A 160 -1.55 -19.22 -13.07
CA GLN A 160 -0.24 -19.14 -13.74
C GLN A 160 -0.08 -17.85 -14.55
N GLU A 161 -1.13 -17.36 -15.20
CA GLU A 161 -1.06 -16.11 -15.97
C GLU A 161 -0.79 -14.90 -15.05
N ASP A 162 -1.40 -14.87 -13.86
CA ASP A 162 -1.11 -13.84 -12.86
C ASP A 162 0.33 -13.97 -12.34
N LEU A 163 0.86 -15.19 -12.14
CA LEU A 163 2.27 -15.40 -11.78
C LEU A 163 3.22 -14.91 -12.88
N ASP A 164 2.93 -15.20 -14.13
CA ASP A 164 3.72 -14.79 -15.28
C ASP A 164 3.74 -13.26 -15.42
N ASN A 165 2.59 -12.61 -15.20
CA ASN A 165 2.52 -11.15 -15.16
C ASN A 165 3.28 -10.57 -13.97
N ALA A 166 3.18 -11.17 -12.77
CA ALA A 166 3.95 -10.73 -11.62
C ALA A 166 5.46 -10.79 -11.89
N ALA A 167 5.94 -11.91 -12.46
CA ALA A 167 7.33 -12.09 -12.85
C ALA A 167 7.75 -11.09 -13.94
N LYS A 168 6.92 -10.86 -14.95
CA LYS A 168 7.17 -9.90 -16.03
C LYS A 168 7.39 -8.48 -15.51
N TYR A 169 6.46 -7.95 -14.70
CA TYR A 169 6.58 -6.58 -14.20
C TYR A 169 7.70 -6.45 -13.16
N ALA A 170 7.92 -7.45 -12.30
CA ALA A 170 9.06 -7.46 -11.40
C ALA A 170 10.39 -7.48 -12.17
N LYS A 171 10.46 -8.23 -13.27
CA LYS A 171 11.65 -8.28 -14.14
C LYS A 171 11.91 -6.93 -14.82
N ASP A 172 10.89 -6.22 -15.30
CA ASP A 172 11.09 -4.88 -15.89
C ASP A 172 11.67 -3.90 -14.85
N VAL A 173 11.19 -3.96 -13.61
CA VAL A 173 11.75 -3.17 -12.50
C VAL A 173 13.22 -3.53 -12.25
N ILE A 174 13.55 -4.81 -12.19
CA ILE A 174 14.94 -5.28 -11.97
C ILE A 174 15.86 -4.81 -13.09
N ASP A 175 15.44 -4.98 -14.34
CA ASP A 175 16.29 -4.75 -15.50
C ASP A 175 16.43 -3.24 -15.83
N ASN A 176 15.36 -2.45 -15.64
CA ASN A 176 15.26 -1.12 -16.24
C ASN A 176 15.06 0.04 -15.25
N SER A 177 14.74 -0.22 -13.98
CA SER A 177 14.51 0.88 -13.02
C SER A 177 15.78 1.66 -12.66
N GLY A 178 16.95 1.02 -12.77
CA GLY A 178 18.23 1.54 -12.28
C GLY A 178 18.36 1.55 -10.75
N ARG A 179 17.44 0.89 -10.03
CA ARG A 179 17.52 0.66 -8.58
C ARG A 179 18.45 -0.50 -8.28
N SER A 180 19.01 -0.53 -7.08
CA SER A 180 19.90 -1.58 -6.61
C SER A 180 19.61 -1.93 -5.15
N LEU A 181 19.95 -3.15 -4.75
CA LEU A 181 19.88 -3.55 -3.36
C LEU A 181 20.82 -2.68 -2.50
N GLU A 182 20.40 -2.41 -1.27
CA GLU A 182 21.29 -1.83 -0.27
C GLU A 182 22.42 -2.83 0.06
N PRO A 183 23.70 -2.42 0.09
CA PRO A 183 24.76 -3.28 0.59
C PRO A 183 24.45 -3.74 2.01
N ALA A 184 24.69 -5.01 2.32
CA ALA A 184 24.39 -5.59 3.64
C ALA A 184 25.02 -4.81 4.80
N ALA A 185 26.20 -4.23 4.60
CA ALA A 185 26.88 -3.39 5.58
C ALA A 185 26.13 -2.08 5.92
N ASN A 186 25.21 -1.65 5.07
CA ASN A 186 24.42 -0.43 5.22
C ASN A 186 22.90 -0.70 5.33
N PHE A 187 22.47 -1.96 5.43
CA PHE A 187 21.06 -2.33 5.58
C PHE A 187 20.31 -1.58 6.70
N PRO A 188 20.90 -1.34 7.90
CA PRO A 188 20.22 -0.57 8.94
C PRO A 188 19.83 0.86 8.51
N ALA A 189 20.56 1.45 7.56
CA ALA A 189 20.28 2.80 7.08
C ALA A 189 18.92 2.91 6.38
N MET A 190 18.41 1.82 5.79
CA MET A 190 17.07 1.80 5.18
C MET A 190 15.94 2.15 6.16
N PHE A 191 16.18 2.02 7.46
CA PHE A 191 15.20 2.32 8.50
C PHE A 191 15.40 3.70 9.14
N TYR A 192 16.37 4.49 8.67
CA TYR A 192 16.60 5.85 9.15
C TYR A 192 15.66 6.84 8.46
N SER A 193 15.09 7.77 9.23
CA SER A 193 14.02 8.68 8.79
C SER A 193 14.37 9.55 7.57
N ALA A 194 15.65 9.87 7.36
CA ALA A 194 16.12 10.73 6.28
C ALA A 194 16.75 9.97 5.11
N TYR A 195 16.92 8.65 5.22
CA TYR A 195 17.66 7.87 4.23
C TYR A 195 16.76 7.42 3.08
N LYS A 196 17.15 7.79 1.85
CA LYS A 196 16.45 7.40 0.61
C LYS A 196 17.31 6.40 -0.15
N GLY A 197 17.30 5.16 0.33
CA GLY A 197 18.12 4.09 -0.21
C GLY A 197 17.81 3.77 -1.68
N PRO A 198 18.78 3.22 -2.43
CA PRO A 198 18.65 2.86 -3.84
C PRO A 198 17.63 1.75 -4.09
N GLU A 199 17.20 1.04 -3.04
CA GLU A 199 16.22 -0.06 -3.11
C GLU A 199 14.77 0.45 -3.07
N SER A 200 14.55 1.72 -2.72
CA SER A 200 13.21 2.27 -2.47
C SER A 200 12.40 2.49 -3.76
N LEU A 201 11.26 1.80 -3.88
CA LEU A 201 10.27 2.01 -4.94
C LEU A 201 9.18 3.01 -4.51
N ILE A 202 8.51 2.73 -3.38
CA ILE A 202 7.49 3.60 -2.79
C ILE A 202 7.75 3.62 -1.28
N ALA A 203 8.01 4.81 -0.73
CA ALA A 203 8.28 4.99 0.69
C ALA A 203 7.56 6.21 1.24
N TRP A 204 7.21 6.16 2.53
CA TRP A 204 6.72 7.30 3.28
C TRP A 204 7.89 8.20 3.65
N HIS A 205 7.85 9.46 3.23
CA HIS A 205 8.84 10.46 3.61
C HIS A 205 8.31 11.30 4.76
N TRP A 206 8.79 11.01 5.96
CA TRP A 206 8.48 11.78 7.15
C TRP A 206 9.42 12.98 7.24
N ARG A 207 8.87 14.14 7.60
CA ARG A 207 9.65 15.35 7.86
C ARG A 207 9.28 15.87 9.24
N ALA A 208 10.27 16.26 10.04
CA ALA A 208 10.01 16.91 11.31
C ALA A 208 9.37 18.28 11.02
N THR A 209 8.06 18.39 11.24
CA THR A 209 7.34 19.67 11.22
C THR A 209 6.32 19.66 12.34
N ARG A 210 6.09 20.83 12.93
CA ARG A 210 5.12 21.02 14.01
C ARG A 210 3.68 21.01 13.48
N ASP A 211 3.49 21.55 12.28
CA ASP A 211 2.18 21.72 11.65
C ASP A 211 2.17 21.06 10.25
N PRO A 212 1.18 20.20 9.95
CA PRO A 212 0.17 19.65 10.88
C PRO A 212 0.77 18.58 11.82
N TRP A 213 0.26 18.46 13.05
CA TRP A 213 0.70 17.44 14.04
C TRP A 213 0.80 16.00 13.48
N THR A 214 -0.01 15.67 12.48
CA THR A 214 -0.06 14.34 11.87
C THR A 214 1.08 14.03 10.90
N SER A 215 1.99 14.96 10.63
CA SER A 215 3.13 14.73 9.73
C SER A 215 4.34 14.12 10.45
N GLN A 216 4.12 13.05 11.18
CA GLN A 216 5.17 12.35 11.94
C GLN A 216 5.09 10.85 11.70
N ASN A 217 6.23 10.17 11.82
CA ASN A 217 6.25 8.71 11.80
C ASN A 217 5.64 8.18 13.11
N SER A 218 4.35 7.84 13.10
CA SER A 218 3.68 7.32 14.28
C SER A 218 4.08 5.88 14.61
N LEU A 219 4.81 5.16 13.73
CA LEU A 219 5.22 3.79 14.01
C LEU A 219 6.08 3.68 15.27
N GLN A 220 6.93 4.67 15.53
CA GLN A 220 7.70 4.68 16.78
C GLN A 220 6.76 4.80 17.98
N SER A 221 5.87 5.80 17.98
CA SER A 221 4.94 6.00 19.08
C SER A 221 4.01 4.80 19.27
N ASP A 222 3.46 4.26 18.19
CA ASP A 222 2.42 3.22 18.19
C ASP A 222 2.95 1.79 18.35
N LEU A 223 4.24 1.53 18.10
CA LEU A 223 4.81 0.18 18.17
C LEU A 223 5.96 0.04 19.19
N ALA A 224 6.64 1.12 19.55
CA ALA A 224 7.75 1.04 20.50
C ALA A 224 7.26 0.84 21.95
N ILE A 225 8.11 0.20 22.73
CA ILE A 225 7.87 -0.06 24.15
C ILE A 225 7.76 1.28 24.89
N SER A 226 6.81 1.35 25.82
CA SER A 226 6.63 2.54 26.64
C SER A 226 7.89 2.83 27.47
N GLY A 227 8.37 4.08 27.42
CA GLY A 227 9.61 4.50 28.08
C GLY A 227 10.90 4.14 27.31
N PHE A 228 10.81 3.62 26.08
CA PHE A 228 11.98 3.35 25.24
C PHE A 228 12.72 4.63 24.81
N ASP A 229 12.02 5.77 24.75
CA ASP A 229 12.60 7.06 24.44
C ASP A 229 12.62 7.98 25.66
N GLU A 230 13.53 8.96 25.66
CA GLU A 230 13.65 9.94 26.75
C GLU A 230 12.49 10.94 26.81
N THR A 231 11.61 10.93 25.79
CA THR A 231 10.53 11.92 25.64
C THR A 231 9.14 11.39 26.01
N GLY A 232 9.04 10.11 26.37
CA GLY A 232 7.79 9.50 26.83
C GLY A 232 6.71 9.38 25.75
N ASN A 233 7.09 9.42 24.48
CA ASN A 233 6.17 9.47 23.33
C ASN A 233 5.97 8.10 22.68
N ASN A 234 6.22 7.02 23.42
CA ASN A 234 6.03 5.63 22.99
C ASN A 234 4.94 4.96 23.84
N TRP A 235 3.94 4.39 23.17
CA TRP A 235 2.75 3.78 23.77
C TRP A 235 2.35 2.45 23.13
N GLY A 236 3.20 1.86 22.28
CA GLY A 236 2.91 0.63 21.53
C GLY A 236 2.89 -0.68 22.34
N GLY A 237 3.24 -0.63 23.63
CA GLY A 237 3.36 -1.82 24.47
C GLY A 237 4.55 -2.72 24.09
N TRP A 238 4.56 -3.97 24.57
CA TRP A 238 5.58 -4.96 24.17
C TRP A 238 5.19 -5.63 22.85
N ALA A 239 5.46 -4.95 21.74
CA ALA A 239 5.30 -5.48 20.38
C ALA A 239 6.65 -5.94 19.79
N GLY A 240 7.48 -6.61 20.61
CA GLY A 240 8.74 -7.19 20.16
C GLY A 240 8.55 -8.36 19.17
N PRO A 241 9.62 -8.81 18.49
CA PRO A 241 9.54 -9.99 17.63
C PRO A 241 9.03 -11.21 18.42
N SER A 242 8.21 -12.04 17.79
CA SER A 242 7.75 -13.30 18.41
C SER A 242 8.94 -14.24 18.64
N VAL A 243 8.79 -15.17 19.58
CA VAL A 243 9.77 -16.24 19.81
C VAL A 243 10.05 -17.00 18.50
N ASP A 244 9.01 -17.36 17.75
CA ASP A 244 9.14 -18.02 16.45
C ASP A 244 10.01 -17.23 15.47
N LEU A 245 9.88 -15.90 15.46
CA LEU A 245 10.69 -15.05 14.59
C LEU A 245 12.14 -15.03 15.06
N ILE A 246 12.41 -14.90 16.37
CA ILE A 246 13.76 -14.92 16.93
C ILE A 246 14.46 -16.26 16.62
N GLU A 247 13.75 -17.37 16.84
CA GLU A 247 14.24 -18.73 16.57
C GLU A 247 14.47 -18.97 15.08
N ALA A 248 13.66 -18.40 14.19
CA ALA A 248 13.87 -18.48 12.74
C ALA A 248 15.20 -17.86 12.28
N PHE A 249 15.77 -16.94 13.06
CA PHE A 249 17.11 -16.39 12.84
C PHE A 249 18.21 -17.10 13.63
N GLY A 250 17.88 -18.23 14.28
CA GLY A 250 18.83 -19.04 15.06
C GLY A 250 19.28 -18.39 16.38
N ASP A 251 18.54 -17.39 16.88
CA ASP A 251 18.84 -16.72 18.14
C ASP A 251 18.08 -17.36 19.30
N ASN A 252 18.60 -17.24 20.53
CA ASN A 252 18.02 -17.79 21.74
C ASN A 252 17.33 -16.69 22.56
N PRO A 253 15.98 -16.64 22.58
CA PRO A 253 15.24 -15.59 23.31
C PRO A 253 15.40 -15.66 24.83
N THR A 254 15.90 -16.78 25.37
CA THR A 254 16.15 -16.97 26.81
C THR A 254 17.59 -16.69 27.23
N SER A 255 18.47 -16.35 26.28
CA SER A 255 19.87 -16.08 26.58
C SER A 255 20.02 -14.86 27.49
N GLN A 256 20.59 -15.05 28.68
CA GLN A 256 20.88 -13.97 29.62
C GLN A 256 22.09 -13.11 29.21
N THR A 257 22.83 -13.52 28.19
CA THR A 257 24.03 -12.82 27.68
C THR A 257 23.80 -12.22 26.30
N ARG A 258 22.55 -11.95 25.93
CA ARG A 258 22.20 -11.32 24.65
C ARG A 258 22.67 -9.86 24.68
N ASN A 259 23.65 -9.55 23.84
CA ASN A 259 24.10 -8.18 23.54
C ASN A 259 23.33 -7.64 22.35
#